data_AF-A0A7W4G2E0-F1
#
_entry.id   AF-A0A7W4G2E0-F1
#
_cell.length_a   1.000
_cell.length_b   1.000
_cell.length_c   1.000
_cell.angle_alpha   90.00
_cell.angle_beta   90.00
_cell.angle_gamma   90.00
#
_symmetry.space_group_name_H-M   'P 1'
#
loop_
_entity.id
_entity.type
_entity.pdbx_description
1 polymer ?
#
loop_
_entity_poly.entity_id
_entity_poly.type
_entity_poly.pdbx_seq_one_letter_code
_entity_poly.pdbx_strand_id
1 'polypeptide(L)'
;MDISKKQTEQKIEQLLCAMERAVQDNNWFKVKEADKKMHLLLGLSEKKPWFDSIEPQRRTLKKRYTKIISVIAKQQSDIKVKMQSHQNNKEGIEAYKELSEGSDL
;
A
#
# COMPACT_ATOMS: atom_id res chain seq x y z
N MET A 1 21.26 17.93 -9.65
CA MET A 1 20.89 16.93 -10.68
C MET A 1 19.91 17.56 -11.62
N ASP A 2 20.26 17.70 -12.90
CA ASP A 2 19.29 18.08 -13.91
C ASP A 2 18.66 16.80 -14.46
N ILE A 3 17.35 16.62 -14.22
CA ILE A 3 16.60 15.45 -14.68
C ILE A 3 15.90 15.81 -15.99
N SER A 4 16.05 14.97 -17.00
CA SER A 4 15.35 15.16 -18.28
C SER A 4 13.92 14.62 -18.22
N LYS A 5 13.04 15.14 -19.09
CA LYS A 5 11.67 14.61 -19.28
C LYS A 5 11.64 13.09 -19.39
N LYS A 6 12.44 12.54 -20.31
CA LYS A 6 12.48 11.10 -20.59
C LYS A 6 12.90 10.29 -19.37
N GLN A 7 13.88 10.78 -18.59
CA GLN A 7 14.29 10.12 -17.35
C GLN A 7 13.18 10.16 -16.29
N THR A 8 12.46 11.28 -16.17
CA THR A 8 11.31 11.38 -15.27
C THR A 8 10.20 10.41 -15.66
N GLU A 9 9.82 10.36 -16.93
CA GLU A 9 8.78 9.43 -17.42
C GLU A 9 9.14 7.97 -17.14
N GLN A 10 10.38 7.58 -17.46
CA GLN A 10 10.89 6.24 -17.16
C GLN A 10 10.88 5.94 -15.67
N LYS A 11 11.27 6.92 -14.84
CA LYS A 11 11.34 6.73 -13.39
C LYS A 11 9.97 6.63 -12.75
N ILE A 12 8.97 7.40 -13.23
CA ILE A 12 7.57 7.26 -12.82
C ILE A 12 7.10 5.83 -13.09
N GLU A 13 7.32 5.32 -14.30
CA GLU A 13 6.87 3.96 -14.66
C GLU A 13 7.59 2.87 -13.82
N GLN A 14 8.90 3.01 -13.60
CA GLN A 14 9.65 2.10 -12.74
C GLN A 14 9.13 2.06 -11.30
N LEU A 15 8.87 3.24 -10.72
CA LEU A 15 8.38 3.35 -9.34
C LEU A 15 6.95 2.81 -9.21
N LEU A 16 6.11 3.02 -10.22
CA LEU A 16 4.77 2.43 -10.29
C LEU A 16 4.80 0.91 -10.30
N CYS A 17 5.59 0.31 -11.20
CA CYS A 17 5.75 -1.14 -11.26
C CYS A 17 6.33 -1.72 -9.96
N ALA A 18 7.29 -1.02 -9.34
CA ALA A 18 7.85 -1.42 -8.05
C ALA A 18 6.79 -1.39 -6.94
N MET A 19 5.94 -0.35 -6.92
CA MET A 19 4.88 -0.21 -5.93
C MET A 19 3.79 -1.27 -6.10
N GLU A 20 3.36 -1.56 -7.33
CA GLU A 20 2.38 -2.61 -7.60
C GLU A 20 2.88 -3.99 -7.19
N ARG A 21 4.14 -4.32 -7.51
CA ARG A 21 4.75 -5.57 -7.06
C ARG A 21 4.85 -5.63 -5.54
N ALA A 22 5.26 -4.54 -4.90
CA ALA A 22 5.33 -4.48 -3.45
C ALA A 22 3.96 -4.68 -2.77
N VAL A 23 2.87 -4.20 -3.36
CA VAL A 23 1.50 -4.46 -2.87
C VAL A 23 1.13 -5.93 -3.02
N GLN A 24 1.44 -6.54 -4.17
CA GLN A 24 1.20 -7.97 -4.41
C GLN A 24 1.97 -8.85 -3.41
N ASP A 25 3.21 -8.47 -3.10
CA ASP A 25 4.08 -9.15 -2.16
C ASP A 25 3.76 -8.84 -0.69
N ASN A 26 2.74 -8.00 -0.41
CA ASN A 26 2.43 -7.47 0.93
C ASN A 26 3.61 -6.76 1.62
N ASN A 27 4.56 -6.23 0.84
CA ASN A 27 5.76 -5.57 1.34
C ASN A 27 5.51 -4.06 1.54
N TRP A 28 4.88 -3.73 2.66
CA TRP A 28 4.50 -2.35 3.00
C TRP A 28 5.65 -1.36 3.08
N PHE A 29 6.82 -1.83 3.48
CA PHE A 29 8.03 -1.01 3.52
C PHE A 29 8.39 -0.53 2.12
N LYS A 30 8.43 -1.44 1.13
CA LYS A 30 8.74 -1.11 -0.26
C LYS A 30 7.66 -0.23 -0.91
N VAL A 31 6.38 -0.39 -0.55
CA VAL A 31 5.31 0.51 -0.99
C VAL A 31 5.59 1.94 -0.55
N LYS A 32 5.88 2.15 0.74
CA LYS A 32 6.20 3.48 1.29
C LYS A 32 7.49 4.06 0.71
N GLU A 33 8.49 3.23 0.47
CA GLU A 33 9.75 3.67 -0.14
C GLU A 33 9.55 4.16 -1.57
N ALA A 34 8.78 3.42 -2.38
CA ALA A 34 8.43 3.82 -3.74
C ALA A 34 7.61 5.12 -3.77
N ASP A 35 6.67 5.29 -2.83
CA ASP A 35 5.85 6.50 -2.72
C ASP A 35 6.68 7.75 -2.39
N LYS A 36 7.58 7.64 -1.40
CA LYS A 36 8.50 8.74 -1.07
C LYS A 36 9.36 9.14 -2.28
N LYS A 37 9.89 8.15 -3.02
CA LYS A 37 10.68 8.39 -4.24
C LYS A 37 9.83 9.05 -5.34
N MET A 38 8.56 8.69 -5.46
CA MET A 38 7.63 9.29 -6.42
C MET A 38 7.35 10.76 -6.08
N HIS A 39 7.03 11.05 -4.82
CA HIS A 39 6.79 12.43 -4.35
C HIS A 39 8.02 13.32 -4.59
N LEU A 40 9.22 12.83 -4.27
CA LEU A 40 10.45 13.56 -4.52
C LEU A 40 10.65 13.83 -6.02
N LEU A 41 10.45 12.81 -6.87
CA LEU A 41 10.59 12.94 -8.31
C LEU A 41 9.65 13.99 -8.91
N LEU A 42 8.38 13.98 -8.48
CA LEU A 42 7.39 14.95 -8.95
C LEU A 42 7.70 16.37 -8.46
N GLY A 43 8.08 16.55 -7.19
CA GLY A 43 8.48 17.85 -6.65
C GLY A 43 9.72 18.44 -7.33
N LEU A 44 10.68 17.61 -7.72
CA LEU A 44 11.84 18.04 -8.51
C LEU A 44 11.47 18.41 -9.96
N SER A 45 10.46 17.74 -10.51
CA SER A 45 10.02 17.93 -11.90
C SER A 45 9.08 19.13 -12.05
N GLU A 46 8.37 19.54 -10.99
CA GLU A 46 7.34 20.58 -11.02
C GLU A 46 7.84 21.93 -11.57
N LYS A 47 9.09 22.28 -11.27
CA LYS A 47 9.71 23.54 -11.72
C LYS A 47 10.29 23.48 -13.13
N LYS A 48 10.14 22.35 -13.85
CA LYS A 48 10.76 22.15 -15.16
C LYS A 48 9.83 22.62 -16.28
N PRO A 49 10.36 23.27 -17.34
CA PRO A 49 9.54 23.77 -18.45
C PRO A 49 8.70 22.70 -19.16
N TRP A 50 9.13 21.44 -19.10
CA TRP A 50 8.45 20.30 -19.71
C TRP A 50 7.46 19.60 -18.78
N PHE A 51 7.28 20.06 -17.54
CA PHE A 51 6.48 19.36 -16.52
C PHE A 51 5.03 19.11 -16.96
N ASP A 52 4.39 20.07 -17.60
CA ASP A 52 3.01 19.88 -18.06
C ASP A 52 2.91 18.83 -19.19
N SER A 53 4.01 18.62 -19.92
CA SER A 53 4.05 17.62 -20.99
C SER A 53 4.11 16.17 -20.49
N ILE A 54 4.27 15.93 -19.17
CA ILE A 54 4.18 14.60 -18.56
C ILE A 54 2.81 14.32 -17.90
N GLU A 55 1.80 15.16 -18.18
CA GLU A 55 0.44 14.98 -17.69
C GLU A 55 -0.18 13.60 -18.00
N PRO A 56 0.01 12.99 -19.19
CA PRO A 56 -0.49 11.64 -19.45
C PRO A 56 0.05 10.59 -18.46
N GLN A 57 1.32 10.70 -18.08
CA GLN A 57 1.96 9.83 -17.09
C GLN A 57 1.43 10.12 -15.68
N ARG A 58 1.18 11.38 -15.32
CA ARG A 58 0.54 11.74 -14.04
C ARG A 58 -0.89 11.21 -13.93
N ARG A 59 -1.67 11.23 -15.03
CA ARG A 59 -3.02 10.62 -15.05
C ARG A 59 -2.96 9.10 -14.90
N THR A 60 -2.01 8.45 -15.59
CA THR A 60 -1.78 7.00 -15.45
C THR A 60 -1.37 6.64 -14.03
N LEU A 61 -0.46 7.42 -13.44
CA LEU A 61 -0.07 7.33 -12.04
C LEU A 61 -1.30 7.40 -11.14
N LYS A 62 -2.13 8.43 -11.27
CA LYS A 62 -3.35 8.59 -10.46
C LYS A 62 -4.26 7.36 -10.53
N LYS A 63 -4.52 6.85 -11.74
CA LYS A 63 -5.37 5.67 -11.96
C LYS A 63 -4.79 4.43 -11.27
N ARG A 64 -3.49 4.16 -11.44
CA ARG A 64 -2.81 3.01 -10.82
C ARG A 64 -2.74 3.16 -9.30
N TYR A 65 -2.54 4.37 -8.80
CA TYR A 65 -2.53 4.68 -7.38
C TYR A 65 -3.89 4.39 -6.73
N THR A 66 -4.99 4.77 -7.37
CA THR A 66 -6.34 4.44 -6.89
C THR A 66 -6.56 2.92 -6.79
N LYS A 67 -6.05 2.16 -7.78
CA LYS A 67 -6.10 0.69 -7.74
C LYS A 67 -5.25 0.12 -6.61
N ILE A 68 -4.08 0.67 -6.36
CA ILE A 68 -3.24 0.28 -5.23
C ILE A 68 -3.99 0.51 -3.92
N ILE A 69 -4.54 1.71 -3.70
CA ILE A 69 -5.31 2.05 -2.49
C ILE A 69 -6.47 1.06 -2.28
N SER A 70 -7.20 0.69 -3.33
CA SER A 70 -8.31 -0.26 -3.19
C SER A 70 -7.85 -1.66 -2.79
N VAL A 71 -6.70 -2.13 -3.30
CA VAL A 71 -6.10 -3.41 -2.86
C VAL A 71 -5.70 -3.33 -1.39
N ILE A 72 -5.05 -2.24 -0.97
CA ILE A 72 -4.64 -2.03 0.43
C ILE A 72 -5.85 -2.02 1.36
N ALA A 73 -6.91 -1.29 0.99
CA ALA A 73 -8.14 -1.20 1.76
C ALA A 73 -8.81 -2.58 1.92
N LYS A 74 -8.82 -3.39 0.84
CA LYS A 74 -9.34 -4.76 0.90
C LYS A 74 -8.51 -5.62 1.86
N GLN A 75 -7.19 -5.59 1.75
CA GLN A 75 -6.29 -6.35 2.63
C GLN A 75 -6.45 -5.93 4.11
N GLN A 76 -6.65 -4.64 4.38
CA GLN A 76 -6.96 -4.15 5.73
C GLN A 76 -8.28 -4.72 6.26
N SER A 77 -9.33 -4.75 5.43
CA SER A 77 -10.61 -5.35 5.80
C SER A 77 -10.46 -6.83 6.13
N ASP A 78 -9.73 -7.59 5.30
CA ASP A 78 -9.50 -9.02 5.51
C ASP A 78 -8.74 -9.29 6.82
N ILE A 79 -7.74 -8.46 7.14
CA ILE A 79 -7.01 -8.54 8.42
C ILE A 79 -7.96 -8.26 9.59
N LYS A 80 -8.80 -7.23 9.49
CA LYS A 80 -9.76 -6.89 10.55
C LYS A 80 -10.73 -8.03 10.84
N VAL A 81 -11.25 -8.69 9.80
CA VAL A 81 -12.11 -9.87 9.96
C VAL A 81 -11.37 -11.01 10.65
N LYS A 82 -10.12 -11.29 10.25
CA LYS A 82 -9.29 -12.32 10.90
C LYS A 82 -9.01 -12.00 12.37
N MET A 83 -8.72 -10.75 12.70
CA MET A 83 -8.52 -10.31 14.08
C MET A 83 -9.78 -10.51 14.93
N GLN A 84 -10.95 -10.16 14.40
CA GLN A 84 -12.22 -10.37 15.11
C GLN A 84 -12.47 -11.88 15.35
N SER A 85 -12.23 -12.71 14.34
CA SER A 85 -12.36 -14.17 14.50
C SER A 85 -11.40 -14.71 15.55
N HIS A 86 -10.16 -14.22 15.61
CA HIS A 86 -9.21 -14.62 16.63
C HIS A 86 -9.66 -14.21 18.04
N GLN A 87 -10.23 -13.01 18.18
CA GLN A 87 -10.78 -12.52 19.45
C GLN A 87 -11.96 -13.39 19.92
N ASN A 88 -12.91 -13.69 19.02
CA ASN A 88 -14.04 -14.56 19.35
C ASN A 88 -13.59 -15.98 19.75
N ASN A 89 -12.57 -16.53 19.07
CA ASN A 89 -12.01 -17.84 19.40
C ASN A 89 -11.35 -17.83 20.78
N LYS A 90 -10.64 -16.76 21.13
CA LYS A 90 -10.04 -16.58 22.44
C LYS A 90 -11.11 -16.57 23.54
N GLU A 91 -12.16 -15.76 23.36
CA GLU A 91 -13.29 -15.68 24.30
C GLU A 91 -13.98 -17.05 24.46
N GLY A 92 -14.19 -17.78 23.36
CA GLY A 92 -14.75 -19.13 23.42
C GLY A 92 -13.87 -20.10 24.21
N ILE A 93 -12.56 -20.11 23.98
CA ILE A 93 -11.62 -20.95 24.74
C ILE A 93 -11.62 -20.58 26.23
N GLU A 94 -11.61 -19.29 26.55
CA GLU A 94 -11.65 -18.80 27.95
C GLU A 94 -12.95 -19.27 28.65
N ALA A 95 -14.11 -19.13 28.01
CA ALA A 95 -15.39 -19.61 28.55
C ALA A 95 -15.41 -21.14 28.79
N TYR A 96 -14.83 -21.93 27.88
CA TYR A 96 -14.69 -23.37 28.09
C TYR A 96 -13.76 -23.70 29.25
N LYS A 97 -12.69 -22.92 29.42
CA LYS A 97 -11.72 -23.10 30.51
C LYS A 97 -12.37 -22.84 31.87
N GLU A 98 -13.11 -21.73 31.99
CA GLU A 98 -13.87 -21.39 33.19
C GLU A 98 -14.93 -22.46 33.54
N LEU A 99 -15.64 -22.99 32.53
CA LEU A 99 -16.57 -24.10 32.72
C LEU A 99 -15.87 -25.39 33.17
N SER A 100 -14.72 -25.72 32.60
CA SER A 100 -13.98 -26.93 32.96
C SER A 100 -13.34 -26.86 34.34
N GLU A 101 -12.81 -25.70 34.74
CA GLU A 101 -12.20 -25.48 36.05
C GLU A 101 -13.25 -25.25 37.16
N GLY A 102 -14.46 -24.81 36.80
CA GLY A 102 -15.60 -24.69 37.71
C GLY A 102 -16.44 -25.97 37.87
N SER A 103 -16.13 -27.04 37.12
CA SER A 103 -16.84 -28.32 37.17
C SER A 103 -16.17 -29.38 38.07
N ASP A 104 -15.16 -29.00 38.86
CA ASP A 104 -14.53 -29.84 39.89
C ASP A 104 -15.18 -29.64 41.28
N LEU A 105 -16.52 -29.71 41.36
CA LEU A 105 -17.29 -29.73 42.62
C LEU A 105 -18.25 -30.92 42.68
#